data_AF-A0A8S4QNW2-F1
#
_entry.id   AF-A0A8S4QNW2-F1
#
_cell.length_a   1.000
_cell.length_b   1.000
_cell.length_c   1.000
_cell.angle_alpha   90.00
_cell.angle_beta   90.00
_cell.angle_gamma   90.00
#
_symmetry.space_group_name_H-M   'P 1'
#
loop_
_entity.id
_entity.type
_entity.pdbx_description
1 polymer ?
#
loop_
_entity_poly.entity_id
_entity_poly.type
_entity_poly.pdbx_seq_one_letter_code
_entity_poly.pdbx_strand_id
1 'polypeptide(L)'
;SEPGVIAFYSASDIPGVNSYIAAPNIFALQNEELFCSGEVKYYDQPIGVIVAECESIAHKAASLVKVEYTNVRKPVIDIKEAKKDPDKYAVFATLPAVQTGPNTTKVIIGEDTVYSQYPFTMETFACVSYPTEEGIRMVATTQWLDMVQQATSRALKMEENR
;
A
#
# COMPACT_ATOMS: atom_id res chain seq x y z
N SER A 1 28.85 -1.53 4.38
CA SER A 1 28.23 -1.76 5.70
C SER A 1 28.25 -0.45 6.44
N GLU A 2 27.11 -0.05 7.02
CA GLU A 2 26.99 1.14 7.86
C GLU A 2 27.00 0.69 9.33
N PRO A 3 27.89 1.24 10.20
CA PRO A 3 27.90 0.91 11.62
C PRO A 3 26.55 1.15 12.29
N GLY A 4 26.13 0.24 13.17
CA GLY A 4 24.85 0.30 13.88
C GLY A 4 23.65 -0.23 13.09
N VAL A 5 23.84 -0.70 11.85
CA VAL A 5 22.82 -1.51 11.14
C VAL A 5 22.83 -2.94 11.70
N ILE A 6 21.65 -3.43 12.06
CA ILE A 6 21.42 -4.74 12.66
C ILE A 6 20.98 -5.74 11.60
N ALA A 7 20.02 -5.37 10.76
CA ALA A 7 19.46 -6.26 9.74
C ALA A 7 18.88 -5.48 8.54
N PHE A 8 18.73 -6.18 7.43
CA PHE A 8 17.90 -5.79 6.31
C PHE A 8 16.94 -6.94 6.03
N TYR A 9 15.64 -6.64 5.96
CA TYR A 9 14.60 -7.62 5.62
C TYR A 9 13.95 -7.23 4.29
N SER A 10 13.69 -8.24 3.48
CA SER A 10 13.08 -8.14 2.16
C SER A 10 11.84 -9.04 2.07
N ALA A 11 11.23 -9.12 0.88
CA ALA A 11 10.08 -10.00 0.66
C ALA A 11 10.36 -11.48 0.99
N SER A 12 11.61 -11.96 0.87
CA SER A 12 11.96 -13.35 1.18
C SER A 12 12.00 -13.68 2.67
N ASP A 13 12.04 -12.65 3.52
CA ASP A 13 12.17 -12.81 4.97
C ASP A 13 10.81 -12.81 5.69
N ILE A 14 9.71 -12.66 4.94
CA ILE A 14 8.34 -12.70 5.47
C ILE A 14 7.93 -14.17 5.68
N PRO A 15 7.66 -14.64 6.92
CA PRO A 15 7.38 -16.05 7.19
C PRO A 15 6.04 -16.54 6.62
N GLY A 16 5.06 -15.64 6.49
CA GLY A 16 3.71 -15.92 6.05
C GLY A 16 3.42 -15.39 4.65
N VAL A 17 2.30 -14.66 4.53
CA VAL A 17 1.89 -14.06 3.25
C VAL A 17 2.50 -12.67 3.14
N ASN A 18 3.24 -12.40 2.06
CA ASN A 18 3.74 -11.06 1.73
C ASN A 18 2.60 -10.14 1.31
N SER A 19 1.80 -9.68 2.27
CA SER A 19 0.66 -8.80 2.04
C SER A 19 0.39 -7.91 3.23
N TYR A 20 0.19 -6.61 3.00
CA TYR A 20 -0.17 -5.67 4.07
C TYR A 20 -1.69 -5.53 4.29
N ILE A 21 -2.50 -6.16 3.43
CA ILE A 21 -3.95 -6.23 3.62
C ILE A 21 -4.39 -7.48 4.40
N ALA A 22 -5.53 -7.38 5.09
CA ALA A 22 -6.24 -8.53 5.65
C ALA A 22 -6.77 -9.47 4.56
N ALA A 23 -7.31 -10.64 4.94
CA ALA A 23 -7.86 -11.59 3.97
C ALA A 23 -8.90 -10.92 3.06
N PRO A 24 -9.03 -11.35 1.78
CA PRO A 24 -9.88 -10.64 0.82
C PRO A 24 -11.28 -10.35 1.36
N ASN A 25 -11.66 -9.08 1.32
CA ASN A 25 -12.94 -8.58 1.81
C ASN A 25 -13.54 -7.58 0.81
N ILE A 26 -14.69 -6.99 1.15
CA ILE A 26 -15.40 -6.07 0.24
C ILE A 26 -14.60 -4.79 -0.12
N PHE A 27 -13.58 -4.45 0.66
CA PHE A 27 -12.70 -3.28 0.46
C PHE A 27 -11.34 -3.65 -0.12
N ALA A 28 -10.94 -4.92 -0.06
CA ALA A 28 -9.64 -5.39 -0.51
C ALA A 28 -9.79 -6.75 -1.21
N LEU A 29 -9.82 -6.75 -2.54
CA LEU A 29 -10.17 -7.94 -3.34
C LEU A 29 -8.98 -8.87 -3.60
N GLN A 30 -7.75 -8.38 -3.46
CA GLN A 30 -6.52 -9.10 -3.80
C GLN A 30 -5.39 -8.70 -2.87
N ASN A 31 -4.47 -9.63 -2.58
CA ASN A 31 -3.27 -9.34 -1.79
C ASN A 31 -2.46 -8.20 -2.42
N GLU A 32 -1.91 -7.35 -1.56
CA GLU A 32 -1.01 -6.26 -1.95
C GLU A 32 0.29 -6.38 -1.19
N GLU A 33 1.40 -6.45 -1.92
CA GLU A 33 2.72 -6.78 -1.37
C GLU A 33 3.18 -5.81 -0.30
N LEU A 34 3.61 -6.34 0.85
CA LEU A 34 4.26 -5.54 1.90
C LEU A 34 5.63 -5.08 1.43
N PHE A 35 6.43 -5.99 0.87
CA PHE A 35 7.68 -5.69 0.16
C PHE A 35 7.61 -6.21 -1.26
N CYS A 36 8.02 -5.40 -2.24
CA CYS A 36 8.11 -5.79 -3.64
C CYS A 36 8.97 -7.06 -3.78
N SER A 37 8.39 -8.10 -4.38
CA SER A 37 9.08 -9.39 -4.59
C SER A 37 9.68 -9.54 -5.99
N GLY A 38 9.48 -8.57 -6.89
CA GLY A 38 10.06 -8.61 -8.23
C GLY A 38 9.74 -7.39 -9.10
N GLU A 39 8.48 -7.24 -9.51
CA GLU A 39 8.06 -6.11 -10.36
C GLU A 39 7.64 -4.91 -9.49
N VAL A 40 8.33 -3.78 -9.67
CA VAL A 40 7.93 -2.51 -9.05
C VAL A 40 6.76 -1.91 -9.81
N LYS A 41 5.64 -1.71 -9.10
CA LYS A 41 4.34 -1.31 -9.65
C LYS A 41 4.11 0.19 -9.60
N TYR A 42 4.72 0.88 -8.63
CA TYR A 42 4.54 2.32 -8.42
C TYR A 42 5.76 2.96 -7.75
N TYR A 43 5.86 4.28 -7.87
CA TYR A 43 6.93 5.07 -7.24
C TYR A 43 6.84 4.97 -5.71
N ASP A 44 7.96 4.75 -5.04
CA ASP A 44 8.07 4.50 -3.60
C ASP A 44 7.41 3.20 -3.09
N GLN A 45 7.18 2.20 -3.96
CA GLN A 45 6.80 0.86 -3.47
C GLN A 45 7.91 0.30 -2.56
N PRO A 46 7.59 -0.10 -1.30
CA PRO A 46 8.60 -0.64 -0.39
C PRO A 46 9.25 -1.91 -0.96
N ILE A 47 10.58 -1.99 -0.90
CA ILE A 47 11.35 -3.19 -1.32
C ILE A 47 11.87 -4.01 -0.13
N GLY A 48 11.85 -3.41 1.06
CA GLY A 48 12.38 -3.98 2.29
C GLY A 48 12.45 -2.94 3.41
N VAL A 49 13.02 -3.34 4.55
CA VAL A 49 13.19 -2.50 5.73
C VAL A 49 14.57 -2.70 6.34
N ILE A 50 15.18 -1.62 6.82
CA ILE A 50 16.44 -1.64 7.57
C ILE A 50 16.14 -1.53 9.05
N VAL A 51 16.77 -2.39 9.85
CA VAL A 51 16.77 -2.33 11.30
C VAL A 51 18.13 -1.83 11.76
N ALA A 52 18.15 -0.80 12.60
CA ALA A 52 19.36 -0.18 13.13
C ALA A 52 19.17 0.26 14.59
N GLU A 53 20.26 0.60 15.26
CA GLU A 53 20.27 1.07 16.65
C GLU A 53 19.49 2.39 16.86
N CYS A 54 19.35 3.22 15.82
CA CYS A 54 18.49 4.40 15.83
C CYS A 54 18.03 4.80 14.42
N GLU A 55 16.98 5.64 14.35
CA GLU A 55 16.35 6.10 13.10
C GLU A 55 17.36 6.76 12.15
N SER A 56 18.24 7.63 12.65
CA SER A 56 19.20 8.35 11.81
C SER A 56 20.17 7.42 11.07
N ILE A 57 20.58 6.30 11.70
CA ILE A 57 21.42 5.27 11.09
C ILE A 57 20.61 4.49 10.04
N ALA A 58 19.37 4.13 10.35
CA ALA A 58 18.49 3.43 9.41
C ALA A 58 18.26 4.26 8.13
N HIS A 59 17.98 5.56 8.27
CA HIS A 59 17.81 6.48 7.14
C HIS A 59 19.09 6.64 6.31
N LYS A 60 20.24 6.81 6.97
CA LYS A 60 21.53 6.86 6.27
C LYS A 60 21.78 5.56 5.50
N ALA A 61 21.59 4.41 6.14
CA ALA A 61 21.80 3.12 5.51
C ALA A 61 20.84 2.87 4.34
N ALA A 62 19.59 3.33 4.42
CA ALA A 62 18.62 3.23 3.33
C ALA A 62 19.11 3.95 2.07
N SER A 63 19.76 5.10 2.21
CA SER A 63 20.35 5.83 1.07
C SER A 63 21.54 5.12 0.40
N LEU A 64 22.13 4.12 1.07
CA LEU A 64 23.25 3.33 0.54
C LEU A 64 22.78 2.09 -0.23
N VAL A 65 21.50 1.74 -0.14
CA VAL A 65 20.93 0.59 -0.85
C VAL A 65 20.93 0.89 -2.34
N LYS A 66 21.52 -0.02 -3.12
CA LYS A 66 21.51 0.04 -4.59
C LYS A 66 20.52 -0.97 -5.12
N VAL A 67 19.60 -0.48 -5.95
CA VAL A 67 18.59 -1.30 -6.62
C VAL A 67 18.84 -1.23 -8.12
N GLU A 68 18.94 -2.39 -8.75
CA GLU A 68 19.09 -2.49 -10.20
C GLU A 68 17.73 -2.81 -10.82
N TYR A 69 17.28 -1.93 -11.72
CA TYR A 69 16.03 -2.09 -12.44
C TYR A 69 16.32 -2.57 -13.87
N THR A 70 15.51 -3.51 -14.34
CA THR A 70 15.55 -3.98 -15.73
C THR A 70 14.16 -3.84 -16.35
N ASN A 71 14.09 -3.85 -17.68
CA ASN A 71 12.83 -3.80 -18.42
C ASN A 71 11.94 -2.58 -18.07
N VAL A 72 12.55 -1.43 -17.79
CA VAL A 72 11.85 -0.20 -17.39
C VAL A 72 10.91 0.25 -18.51
N ARG A 73 9.64 0.45 -18.18
CA ARG A 73 8.59 0.90 -19.10
C ARG A 73 8.08 2.28 -18.71
N LYS A 74 7.44 2.98 -19.64
CA LYS A 74 6.72 4.22 -19.34
C LYS A 74 5.50 3.89 -18.46
N PRO A 75 5.38 4.45 -17.24
CA PRO A 75 4.23 4.19 -16.39
C PRO A 75 2.98 4.89 -16.95
N VAL A 76 1.82 4.26 -16.76
CA VAL A 76 0.51 4.86 -17.05
C VAL A 76 0.07 5.64 -15.81
N ILE A 77 0.14 6.96 -15.88
CA ILE A 77 -0.12 7.88 -14.75
C ILE A 77 -1.35 8.78 -14.97
N ASP A 78 -1.96 8.74 -16.16
CA ASP A 78 -3.16 9.50 -16.50
C ASP A 78 -4.37 8.57 -16.53
N ILE A 79 -5.41 8.89 -15.77
CA ILE A 79 -6.68 8.14 -15.76
C ILE A 79 -7.34 8.08 -17.15
N LYS A 80 -7.14 9.09 -18.00
CA LYS A 80 -7.68 9.14 -19.36
C LYS A 80 -7.02 8.08 -20.26
N GLU A 81 -5.78 7.72 -19.96
CA GLU A 81 -5.07 6.61 -20.60
C GLU A 81 -5.38 5.28 -19.93
N ALA A 82 -5.39 5.23 -18.59
CA ALA A 82 -5.64 4.00 -17.83
C ALA A 82 -7.02 3.39 -18.14
N LYS A 83 -8.07 4.21 -18.31
CA LYS A 83 -9.42 3.75 -18.64
C LYS A 83 -9.56 3.07 -20.01
N LYS A 84 -8.54 3.13 -20.87
CA LYS A 84 -8.52 2.40 -22.15
C LYS A 84 -8.20 0.92 -21.96
N ASP A 85 -7.64 0.56 -20.80
CA ASP A 85 -7.34 -0.81 -20.40
C ASP A 85 -8.39 -1.28 -19.38
N PRO A 86 -9.31 -2.19 -19.75
CA PRO A 86 -10.36 -2.66 -18.85
C PRO A 86 -9.82 -3.43 -17.64
N ASP A 87 -8.58 -3.93 -17.69
CA ASP A 87 -7.95 -4.62 -16.57
C ASP A 87 -7.40 -3.64 -15.51
N LYS A 88 -7.41 -2.33 -15.79
CA LYS A 88 -6.87 -1.28 -14.91
C LYS A 88 -7.92 -0.54 -14.08
N TYR A 89 -9.20 -0.83 -14.27
CA TYR A 89 -10.26 -0.19 -13.47
C TYR A 89 -11.42 -1.16 -13.21
N ALA A 90 -12.04 -1.02 -12.04
CA ALA A 90 -13.29 -1.68 -11.72
C ALA A 90 -14.40 -0.62 -11.63
N VAL A 91 -15.48 -0.82 -12.39
CA VAL A 91 -16.67 0.03 -12.25
C VAL A 91 -17.41 -0.40 -10.99
N PHE A 92 -17.38 0.45 -9.97
CA PHE A 92 -18.06 0.17 -8.70
C PHE A 92 -19.59 0.19 -8.86
N ALA A 93 -20.12 1.22 -9.53
CA ALA A 93 -21.55 1.34 -9.80
C ALA A 93 -21.79 2.15 -11.08
N THR A 94 -22.86 1.83 -11.80
CA THR A 94 -23.35 2.63 -12.93
C THR A 94 -24.81 2.98 -12.68
N LEU A 95 -25.14 4.26 -12.76
CA LEU A 95 -26.52 4.75 -12.73
C LEU A 95 -26.85 5.35 -14.11
N PRO A 96 -27.28 4.53 -15.07
CA PRO A 96 -27.52 5.00 -16.43
C PRO A 96 -28.74 5.93 -16.48
N ALA A 97 -28.70 6.93 -17.34
CA ALA A 97 -29.88 7.73 -17.65
C ALA A 97 -30.91 6.86 -18.39
N VAL A 98 -32.17 6.89 -17.95
CA VAL A 98 -33.25 6.07 -18.53
C VAL A 98 -33.87 6.74 -19.75
N GLN A 99 -34.02 8.07 -19.73
CA GLN A 99 -34.55 8.85 -20.84
C GLN A 99 -34.17 10.33 -20.75
N THR A 100 -34.21 11.03 -21.88
CA THR A 100 -34.16 12.50 -21.91
C THR A 100 -35.38 13.07 -21.18
N GLY A 101 -35.18 14.08 -20.34
CA GLY A 101 -36.26 14.73 -19.62
C GLY A 101 -37.26 15.41 -20.57
N PRO A 102 -38.57 15.43 -20.25
CA PRO A 102 -39.63 15.87 -21.16
C PRO A 102 -39.56 17.36 -21.55
N ASN A 103 -38.85 18.19 -20.77
CA ASN A 103 -38.74 19.65 -20.96
C ASN A 103 -37.28 20.09 -21.17
N THR A 104 -36.48 19.29 -21.86
CA THR A 104 -35.07 19.61 -22.11
C THR A 104 -34.94 20.67 -23.21
N THR A 105 -34.37 21.85 -22.90
CA THR A 105 -34.18 22.94 -23.88
C THR A 105 -32.74 23.02 -24.40
N LYS A 106 -31.75 22.61 -23.60
CA LYS A 106 -30.32 22.58 -23.96
C LYS A 106 -29.64 21.38 -23.32
N VAL A 107 -28.62 20.86 -24.00
CA VAL A 107 -27.72 19.81 -23.50
C VAL A 107 -26.34 20.44 -23.32
N ILE A 108 -25.72 20.25 -22.16
CA ILE A 108 -24.35 20.69 -21.88
C ILE A 108 -23.50 19.43 -21.77
N ILE A 109 -22.41 19.38 -22.53
CA ILE A 109 -21.45 18.28 -22.52
C ILE A 109 -20.12 18.87 -22.06
N GLY A 110 -19.52 18.25 -21.05
CA GLY A 110 -18.24 18.66 -20.49
C GLY A 110 -17.54 17.49 -19.82
N GLU A 111 -16.23 17.63 -19.67
CA GLU A 111 -15.39 16.74 -18.87
C GLU A 111 -14.68 17.62 -17.84
N ASP A 112 -14.59 17.14 -16.61
CA ASP A 112 -13.82 17.77 -15.55
C ASP A 112 -12.91 16.73 -14.89
N THR A 113 -11.77 17.18 -14.37
CA THR A 113 -10.79 16.32 -13.70
C THR A 113 -10.48 16.90 -12.34
N VAL A 114 -10.89 16.19 -11.29
CA VAL A 114 -10.56 16.53 -9.91
C VAL A 114 -9.34 15.69 -9.50
N TYR A 115 -8.28 16.37 -9.08
CA TYR A 115 -7.04 15.71 -8.65
C TYR A 115 -7.11 15.24 -7.19
N SER A 116 -6.13 14.45 -6.79
CA SER A 116 -6.02 13.90 -5.44
C SER A 116 -5.73 14.98 -4.39
N GLN A 117 -5.98 14.63 -3.14
CA GLN A 117 -5.59 15.40 -1.97
C GLN A 117 -4.80 14.51 -1.03
N TYR A 118 -3.69 15.04 -0.51
CA TYR A 118 -2.94 14.36 0.53
C TYR A 118 -3.54 14.69 1.90
N PRO A 119 -3.84 13.69 2.77
CA PRO A 119 -4.51 13.92 4.05
C PRO A 119 -3.78 14.89 5.00
N PHE A 120 -2.45 14.92 4.96
CA PHE A 120 -1.60 15.83 5.75
C PHE A 120 -1.96 15.87 7.25
N THR A 121 -2.10 14.70 7.87
CA THR A 121 -2.33 14.59 9.31
C THR A 121 -1.11 15.14 10.07
N MET A 122 -1.36 15.83 11.19
CA MET A 122 -0.30 16.42 12.00
C MET A 122 0.61 15.36 12.65
N GLU A 123 0.04 14.22 13.01
CA GLU A 123 0.77 13.01 13.39
C GLU A 123 0.93 12.12 12.15
N THR A 124 2.17 11.72 11.86
CA THR A 124 2.48 10.78 10.78
C THR A 124 2.25 9.34 11.21
N PHE A 125 2.24 8.40 10.25
CA PHE A 125 2.14 6.99 10.59
C PHE A 125 3.33 6.53 11.45
N ALA A 126 3.01 5.93 12.60
CA ALA A 126 3.98 5.38 13.53
C ALA A 126 3.46 4.07 14.12
N CYS A 127 4.38 3.14 14.40
CA CYS A 127 4.08 1.90 15.09
C CYS A 127 5.26 1.48 15.97
N VAL A 128 4.95 1.02 17.18
CA VAL A 128 5.90 0.39 18.08
C VAL A 128 5.38 -1.00 18.46
N SER A 129 6.19 -2.02 18.20
CA SER A 129 5.88 -3.42 18.49
C SER A 129 6.73 -3.92 19.66
N TYR A 130 6.08 -4.58 20.62
CA TYR A 130 6.73 -5.17 21.78
C TYR A 130 6.53 -6.69 21.72
N PRO A 131 7.59 -7.49 21.60
CA PRO A 131 7.47 -8.93 21.79
C PRO A 131 7.08 -9.21 23.25
N THR A 132 6.13 -10.11 23.45
CA THR A 132 5.65 -10.56 24.76
C THR A 132 5.77 -12.08 24.85
N GLU A 133 5.50 -12.66 26.01
CA GLU A 133 5.47 -14.12 26.18
C GLU A 133 4.32 -14.78 25.40
N GLU A 134 3.24 -14.03 25.14
CA GLU A 134 2.02 -14.52 24.48
C GLU A 134 1.97 -14.19 22.98
N GLY A 135 2.82 -13.27 22.51
CA GLY A 135 2.96 -12.87 21.11
C GLY A 135 3.46 -11.44 20.93
N ILE A 136 2.68 -10.55 20.31
CA ILE A 136 3.14 -9.19 19.95
C ILE A 136 2.11 -8.14 20.36
N ARG A 137 2.50 -7.23 21.24
CA ARG A 137 1.71 -6.03 21.53
C ARG A 137 2.14 -4.89 20.62
N MET A 138 1.20 -4.35 19.85
CA MET A 138 1.45 -3.22 18.94
C MET A 138 0.75 -1.95 19.42
N VAL A 139 1.43 -0.82 19.34
CA VAL A 139 0.84 0.52 19.48
C VAL A 139 1.02 1.21 18.14
N ALA A 140 -0.06 1.52 17.44
CA ALA A 140 -0.03 2.05 16.09
C ALA A 140 -1.02 3.21 15.91
N THR A 141 -0.63 4.18 15.09
CA THR A 141 -1.53 5.24 14.60
C THR A 141 -2.44 4.65 13.52
N THR A 142 -3.61 4.14 13.90
CA THR A 142 -4.53 3.46 12.97
C THR A 142 -5.99 3.79 13.29
N GLN A 143 -6.84 3.75 12.25
CA GLN A 143 -8.29 3.83 12.38
C GLN A 143 -8.96 2.44 12.39
N TRP A 144 -8.21 1.38 12.06
CA TRP A 144 -8.75 0.03 11.90
C TRP A 144 -7.83 -0.99 12.56
N LEU A 145 -8.01 -1.19 13.87
CA LEU A 145 -7.15 -2.07 14.67
C LEU A 145 -7.21 -3.53 14.22
N ASP A 146 -8.41 -4.01 13.90
CA ASP A 146 -8.67 -5.37 13.41
C ASP A 146 -7.89 -5.68 12.11
N MET A 147 -7.83 -4.75 11.16
CA MET A 147 -7.06 -4.93 9.93
C MET A 147 -5.55 -5.05 10.21
N VAL A 148 -5.02 -4.24 11.13
CA VAL A 148 -3.60 -4.29 11.51
C VAL A 148 -3.27 -5.64 12.18
N GLN A 149 -4.14 -6.12 13.07
CA GLN A 149 -3.99 -7.43 13.72
C GLN A 149 -3.99 -8.57 12.70
N GLN A 150 -5.00 -8.62 11.82
CA GLN A 150 -5.12 -9.67 10.80
C GLN A 150 -3.96 -9.63 9.80
N ALA A 151 -3.58 -8.46 9.30
CA ALA A 151 -2.45 -8.33 8.37
C ALA A 151 -1.13 -8.77 9.01
N THR A 152 -0.88 -8.39 10.26
CA THR A 152 0.33 -8.78 11.00
C THR A 152 0.37 -10.29 11.23
N SER A 153 -0.74 -10.87 11.70
CA SER A 153 -0.90 -12.32 11.88
C SER A 153 -0.60 -13.09 10.59
N ARG A 154 -1.15 -12.64 9.46
CA ARG A 154 -0.90 -13.24 8.13
C ARG A 154 0.54 -13.12 7.68
N ALA A 155 1.19 -11.97 7.87
CA ALA A 155 2.57 -11.74 7.48
C ALA A 155 3.55 -12.58 8.32
N LEU A 156 3.30 -12.70 9.62
CA LEU A 156 4.15 -13.43 10.55
C LEU A 156 3.82 -14.94 10.66
N LYS A 157 2.76 -15.40 9.98
CA LYS A 157 2.26 -16.78 10.09
C LYS A 157 1.97 -17.15 11.55
N MET A 158 1.29 -16.25 12.24
CA MET A 158 0.91 -16.37 13.65
C MET A 158 -0.62 -16.54 13.78
N GLU A 159 -1.11 -16.98 14.93
CA GLU A 159 -2.55 -16.93 15.22
C GLU A 159 -2.95 -15.49 15.57
N GLU A 160 -4.17 -15.05 15.23
CA GLU A 160 -4.63 -13.68 15.51
C GLU A 160 -4.76 -13.36 17.01
N ASN A 161 -4.85 -14.38 17.87
CA ASN A 161 -4.97 -14.23 19.32
C ASN A 161 -3.61 -14.10 20.04
N ARG A 162 -2.52 -13.83 19.32
CA ARG A 162 -1.15 -13.69 19.81
C ARG A 162 -0.64 -12.27 19.63
#